data_AF-A0A7Y7YPE7-F1
#
_entry.id   AF-A0A7Y7YPE7-F1
#
_cell.length_a   1.000
_cell.length_b   1.000
_cell.length_c   1.000
_cell.angle_alpha   90.00
_cell.angle_beta   90.00
_cell.angle_gamma   90.00
#
_symmetry.space_group_name_H-M   'P 1'
#
loop_
_entity.id
_entity.type
_entity.pdbx_description
1 polymer ?
#
loop_
_entity_poly.entity_id
_entity_poly.type
_entity_poly.pdbx_seq_one_letter_code
_entity_poly.pdbx_strand_id
1 'polypeptide(L)'
;MNVKTAIERSRKKRTFSTENGQGEKRITYWTLEGLHKLNEIELMLRREHAEKLVAQTGDQLSPATREALIEVLTLAGSREYITPHGAMSTLMTELLSNGVAEELEACIAVYTAMYPNSLDYVLKTAPAKVHNYLCIYSNSADVIKWAEGEPGWESAVIASLKNGTFRELLRRMRYATQSMTLNLPVMKLFERMIDEVSGINEASRTGLKATLAQAPEALCLSPREWCLEANNTREAILYLLLTEAQNRFGKMTDEVRICRQAFYDHNRERAGMPSTGIITFAAGTEYSEKYDFGLCIGWRYDSWEQFFYQACFGAVLLLNPKAEPVTTGLEIGVAYKFAEEMLDKYLPYASRRRLDSPAGTGNTYDLVLQAASELPDEVLQQLRAEFGSFGTVRDPVRFAAMTSGILSEDKVHLLCSDFIP
;
A
#
# COMPACT_ATOMS: atom_id res chain seq x y z
N MET A 1 -14.36 -37.65 -27.88
CA MET A 1 -14.53 -36.42 -27.07
C MET A 1 -16.03 -36.13 -27.00
N ASN A 2 -16.67 -36.37 -25.86
CA ASN A 2 -18.13 -36.38 -25.76
C ASN A 2 -18.65 -34.93 -25.55
N VAL A 3 -19.23 -34.33 -26.59
CA VAL A 3 -19.79 -32.97 -26.53
C VAL A 3 -21.08 -33.02 -25.71
N LYS A 4 -20.98 -32.75 -24.41
CA LYS A 4 -22.17 -32.62 -23.55
C LYS A 4 -23.09 -31.53 -24.09
N THR A 5 -24.38 -31.85 -24.20
CA THR A 5 -25.41 -30.95 -24.75
C THR A 5 -25.56 -29.70 -23.86
N ALA A 6 -26.01 -28.58 -24.44
CA ALA A 6 -26.22 -27.33 -23.70
C ALA A 6 -27.17 -27.51 -22.49
N ILE A 7 -28.12 -28.44 -22.62
CA ILE A 7 -29.09 -28.82 -21.59
C ILE A 7 -28.39 -29.50 -20.41
N GLU A 8 -27.46 -30.42 -20.65
CA GLU A 8 -26.70 -31.09 -19.59
C GLU A 8 -25.76 -30.12 -18.85
N ARG A 9 -25.15 -29.16 -19.56
CA ARG A 9 -24.34 -28.11 -18.93
C ARG A 9 -25.19 -27.19 -18.06
N SER A 10 -26.36 -26.78 -18.56
CA SER A 10 -27.30 -25.96 -17.80
C SER A 10 -27.84 -26.70 -16.57
N ARG A 11 -28.13 -28.00 -16.70
CA ARG A 11 -28.60 -28.83 -15.59
C ARG A 11 -27.52 -28.95 -14.53
N LYS A 12 -26.27 -29.31 -14.91
CA LYS A 12 -25.14 -29.43 -13.98
C LYS A 12 -24.82 -28.10 -13.26
N LYS A 13 -24.89 -26.97 -13.99
CA LYS A 13 -24.71 -25.63 -13.43
C LYS A 13 -25.79 -25.29 -12.40
N ARG A 14 -27.05 -25.63 -12.70
CA ARG A 14 -28.17 -25.46 -11.76
C ARG A 14 -28.00 -26.31 -10.51
N THR A 15 -27.71 -27.62 -10.64
CA THR A 15 -27.54 -28.51 -9.47
C THR A 15 -26.47 -27.98 -8.51
N PHE A 16 -25.29 -27.64 -9.05
CA PHE A 16 -24.17 -27.10 -8.27
C PHE A 16 -24.49 -25.74 -7.62
N SER A 17 -25.24 -24.87 -8.30
CA SER A 17 -25.72 -23.60 -7.71
C SER A 17 -26.67 -23.82 -6.54
N THR A 18 -27.65 -24.73 -6.67
CA THR A 18 -28.57 -25.09 -5.57
C THR A 18 -27.86 -25.73 -4.38
N GLU A 19 -26.88 -26.61 -4.61
CA GLU A 19 -26.08 -27.24 -3.55
C GLU A 19 -25.24 -26.21 -2.76
N ASN A 20 -24.86 -25.09 -3.41
CA ASN A 20 -24.17 -23.95 -2.79
C ASN A 20 -25.12 -22.85 -2.28
N GLY A 21 -26.43 -23.13 -2.15
CA GLY A 21 -27.41 -22.19 -1.60
C GLY A 21 -27.90 -21.08 -2.53
N GLN A 22 -27.64 -21.16 -3.84
CA GLN A 22 -28.14 -20.21 -4.84
C GLN A 22 -29.50 -20.65 -5.42
N GLY A 23 -30.47 -19.72 -5.49
CA GLY A 23 -31.80 -19.95 -6.08
C GLY A 23 -32.09 -19.09 -7.31
N GLU A 24 -32.89 -19.60 -8.27
CA GLU A 24 -33.33 -18.88 -9.47
C GLU A 24 -34.78 -18.39 -9.29
N LYS A 25 -35.03 -17.07 -9.38
CA LYS A 25 -36.38 -16.49 -9.41
C LYS A 25 -36.61 -15.78 -10.73
N ARG A 26 -37.64 -16.16 -11.48
CA ARG A 26 -38.01 -15.52 -12.76
C ARG A 26 -38.96 -14.37 -12.52
N ILE A 27 -38.61 -13.19 -13.02
CA ILE A 27 -39.42 -11.96 -12.93
C ILE A 27 -39.77 -11.51 -14.35
N THR A 28 -41.04 -11.20 -14.60
CA THR A 28 -41.51 -10.69 -15.90
C THR A 28 -41.76 -9.20 -15.78
N TYR A 29 -41.26 -8.41 -16.74
CA TYR A 29 -41.49 -6.97 -16.84
C TYR A 29 -42.11 -6.63 -18.20
N TRP A 30 -42.80 -5.50 -18.29
CA TRP A 30 -43.61 -5.13 -19.46
C TRP A 30 -43.22 -3.78 -20.07
N THR A 31 -42.26 -3.06 -19.47
CA THR A 31 -41.79 -1.74 -19.92
C THR A 31 -40.27 -1.62 -19.80
N LEU A 32 -39.66 -0.74 -20.60
CA LEU A 32 -38.23 -0.40 -20.50
C LEU A 32 -37.87 0.20 -19.13
N GLU A 33 -38.74 1.07 -18.58
CA GLU A 33 -38.55 1.62 -17.23
C GLU A 33 -38.57 0.52 -16.15
N GLY A 34 -39.45 -0.48 -16.30
CA GLY A 34 -39.50 -1.65 -15.42
C GLY A 34 -38.22 -2.48 -15.50
N LEU A 35 -37.64 -2.64 -16.70
CA LEU A 35 -36.34 -3.30 -16.88
C LEU A 35 -35.20 -2.53 -16.20
N HIS A 36 -35.17 -1.20 -16.33
CA HIS A 36 -34.15 -0.36 -15.70
C HIS A 36 -34.21 -0.48 -14.16
N LYS A 37 -35.39 -0.36 -13.56
CA LYS A 37 -35.57 -0.52 -12.11
C LYS A 37 -35.16 -1.92 -11.63
N LEU A 38 -35.46 -2.96 -12.40
CA LEU A 38 -35.04 -4.33 -12.07
C LEU A 38 -33.51 -4.47 -12.10
N ASN A 39 -32.84 -3.89 -13.09
CA ASN A 39 -31.37 -3.90 -13.17
C ASN A 39 -30.74 -3.14 -11.99
N GLU A 40 -31.31 -2.00 -11.57
CA GLU A 40 -30.86 -1.25 -10.39
C GLU A 40 -31.00 -2.06 -9.10
N ILE A 41 -32.14 -2.72 -8.90
CA ILE A 41 -32.37 -3.58 -7.74
C ILE A 41 -31.43 -4.78 -7.76
N GLU A 42 -31.21 -5.41 -8.92
CA GLU A 42 -30.26 -6.52 -9.06
C GLU A 42 -28.84 -6.09 -8.69
N LEU A 43 -28.40 -4.92 -9.19
CA LEU A 43 -27.09 -4.37 -8.88
C LEU A 43 -26.95 -4.06 -7.38
N MET A 44 -27.97 -3.46 -6.76
CA MET A 44 -27.98 -3.16 -5.34
C MET A 44 -27.87 -4.43 -4.48
N LEU A 45 -28.69 -5.45 -4.76
CA LEU A 45 -28.65 -6.73 -4.04
C LEU A 45 -27.33 -7.46 -4.23
N ARG A 46 -26.76 -7.39 -5.45
CA ARG A 46 -25.46 -7.96 -5.76
C ARG A 46 -24.35 -7.27 -4.96
N ARG A 47 -24.39 -5.94 -4.87
CA ARG A 47 -23.44 -5.14 -4.09
C ARG A 47 -23.54 -5.45 -2.61
N GLU A 48 -24.74 -5.48 -2.05
CA GLU A 48 -24.97 -5.84 -0.64
C GLU A 48 -24.44 -7.25 -0.32
N HIS A 49 -24.66 -8.21 -1.20
CA HIS A 49 -24.14 -9.56 -1.04
C HIS A 49 -22.61 -9.60 -1.12
N ALA A 50 -22.00 -8.87 -2.06
CA ALA A 50 -20.55 -8.75 -2.19
C ALA A 50 -19.93 -8.12 -0.92
N GLU A 51 -20.48 -7.00 -0.44
CA GLU A 51 -20.06 -6.33 0.80
C GLU A 51 -20.11 -7.29 2.00
N LYS A 52 -21.18 -8.08 2.11
CA LYS A 52 -21.32 -9.09 3.18
C LYS A 52 -20.26 -10.19 3.10
N LEU A 53 -19.97 -10.71 1.91
CA LEU A 53 -18.95 -11.74 1.73
C LEU A 53 -17.55 -11.19 1.99
N VAL A 54 -17.25 -9.98 1.53
CA VAL A 54 -15.98 -9.31 1.79
C VAL A 54 -15.81 -8.98 3.28
N ALA A 55 -16.87 -8.61 3.99
CA ALA A 55 -16.80 -8.39 5.44
C ALA A 55 -16.42 -9.67 6.21
N GLN A 56 -16.75 -10.87 5.69
CA GLN A 56 -16.42 -12.15 6.32
C GLN A 56 -14.92 -12.49 6.26
N THR A 57 -14.14 -11.88 5.35
CA THR A 57 -12.71 -12.15 5.27
C THR A 57 -11.93 -11.54 6.45
N GLY A 58 -12.57 -10.69 7.27
CA GLY A 58 -11.88 -9.95 8.31
C GLY A 58 -10.66 -9.22 7.75
N ASP A 59 -9.57 -9.18 8.49
CA ASP A 59 -8.39 -8.37 8.16
C ASP A 59 -7.46 -8.99 7.09
N GLN A 60 -7.93 -10.00 6.36
CA GLN A 60 -7.15 -10.67 5.30
C GLN A 60 -6.98 -9.84 4.02
N LEU A 61 -7.82 -8.81 3.82
CA LEU A 61 -7.83 -7.96 2.62
C LEU A 61 -7.67 -6.50 3.01
N SER A 62 -6.73 -5.76 2.38
CA SER A 62 -6.59 -4.31 2.51
C SER A 62 -7.84 -3.57 2.04
N PRO A 63 -8.14 -2.33 2.48
CA PRO A 63 -9.39 -1.66 2.13
C PRO A 63 -9.48 -1.34 0.64
N ALA A 64 -8.35 -0.95 0.03
CA ALA A 64 -8.27 -0.79 -1.43
C ALA A 64 -8.61 -2.10 -2.16
N THR A 65 -8.08 -3.24 -1.71
CA THR A 65 -8.45 -4.55 -2.27
C THR A 65 -9.91 -4.89 -2.00
N ARG A 66 -10.47 -4.54 -0.84
CA ARG A 66 -11.89 -4.78 -0.53
C ARG A 66 -12.81 -3.99 -1.44
N GLU A 67 -12.55 -2.70 -1.62
CA GLU A 67 -13.33 -1.83 -2.50
C GLU A 67 -13.24 -2.31 -3.95
N ALA A 68 -12.03 -2.57 -4.44
CA ALA A 68 -11.80 -3.09 -5.77
C ALA A 68 -12.47 -4.46 -5.98
N LEU A 69 -12.45 -5.34 -4.97
CA LEU A 69 -13.12 -6.64 -5.01
C LEU A 69 -14.64 -6.47 -5.04
N ILE A 70 -15.23 -5.60 -4.22
CA ILE A 70 -16.68 -5.32 -4.26
C ILE A 70 -17.08 -4.82 -5.65
N GLU A 71 -16.33 -3.87 -6.21
CA GLU A 71 -16.58 -3.35 -7.55
C GLU A 71 -16.52 -4.46 -8.61
N VAL A 72 -15.45 -5.25 -8.61
CA VAL A 72 -15.24 -6.38 -9.53
C VAL A 72 -16.37 -7.41 -9.45
N LEU A 73 -16.84 -7.72 -8.24
CA LEU A 73 -17.96 -8.63 -8.02
C LEU A 73 -19.25 -8.05 -8.59
N THR A 74 -19.48 -6.74 -8.50
CA THR A 74 -20.66 -6.12 -9.11
C THR A 74 -20.61 -6.10 -10.64
N LEU A 75 -19.41 -5.99 -11.22
CA LEU A 75 -19.17 -5.92 -12.68
C LEU A 75 -19.23 -7.26 -13.41
N ALA A 76 -19.55 -8.37 -12.73
CA ALA A 76 -19.71 -9.67 -13.38
C ALA A 76 -20.82 -9.64 -14.45
N GLY A 77 -20.45 -9.97 -15.69
CA GLY A 77 -21.33 -9.90 -16.87
C GLY A 77 -21.48 -8.50 -17.47
N SER A 78 -20.73 -7.51 -16.98
CA SER A 78 -20.68 -6.16 -17.55
C SER A 78 -20.17 -6.17 -18.99
N ARG A 79 -20.69 -5.25 -19.81
CA ARG A 79 -20.24 -5.02 -21.19
C ARG A 79 -18.89 -4.30 -21.26
N GLU A 80 -18.41 -3.76 -20.15
CA GLU A 80 -17.09 -3.12 -20.05
C GLU A 80 -15.93 -4.09 -20.30
N TYR A 81 -16.17 -5.39 -20.11
CA TYR A 81 -15.16 -6.43 -20.28
C TYR A 81 -15.53 -7.37 -21.41
N ILE A 82 -14.53 -7.76 -22.20
CA ILE A 82 -14.66 -8.73 -23.29
C ILE A 82 -15.18 -10.09 -22.77
N THR A 83 -14.84 -10.43 -21.53
CA THR A 83 -15.24 -11.69 -20.90
C THR A 83 -16.12 -11.42 -19.69
N PRO A 84 -17.12 -12.27 -19.39
CA PRO A 84 -18.06 -12.04 -18.29
C PRO A 84 -17.44 -11.88 -16.90
N HIS A 85 -16.18 -12.29 -16.72
CA HIS A 85 -15.44 -12.19 -15.46
C HIS A 85 -14.08 -11.51 -15.66
N GLY A 86 -13.98 -10.66 -16.69
CA GLY A 86 -12.76 -9.94 -17.03
C GLY A 86 -12.28 -9.02 -15.91
N ALA A 87 -13.20 -8.37 -15.19
CA ALA A 87 -12.90 -7.52 -14.04
C ALA A 87 -12.07 -8.28 -12.98
N MET A 88 -12.42 -9.54 -12.69
CA MET A 88 -11.66 -10.35 -11.73
C MET A 88 -10.26 -10.66 -12.26
N SER A 89 -10.12 -10.96 -13.54
CA SER A 89 -8.80 -11.16 -14.15
C SER A 89 -7.95 -9.89 -14.06
N THR A 90 -8.53 -8.70 -14.27
CA THR A 90 -7.84 -7.41 -14.10
C THR A 90 -7.37 -7.22 -12.67
N LEU A 91 -8.25 -7.43 -11.68
CA LEU A 91 -7.91 -7.34 -10.26
C LEU A 91 -6.75 -8.28 -9.90
N MET A 92 -6.76 -9.53 -10.38
CA MET A 92 -5.63 -10.45 -10.15
C MET A 92 -4.30 -9.88 -10.66
N THR A 93 -4.31 -9.20 -11.80
CA THR A 93 -3.11 -8.55 -12.34
C THR A 93 -2.70 -7.36 -11.50
N GLU A 94 -3.63 -6.54 -11.04
CA GLU A 94 -3.37 -5.39 -10.19
C GLU A 94 -2.80 -5.80 -8.84
N LEU A 95 -3.40 -6.80 -8.18
CA LEU A 95 -2.91 -7.31 -6.90
C LEU A 95 -1.48 -7.85 -7.00
N LEU A 96 -1.18 -8.58 -8.07
CA LEU A 96 0.18 -9.05 -8.34
C LEU A 96 1.14 -7.88 -8.66
N SER A 97 0.72 -6.91 -9.47
CA SER A 97 1.57 -5.79 -9.90
C SER A 97 1.84 -4.78 -8.79
N ASN A 98 0.93 -4.65 -7.83
CA ASN A 98 0.99 -3.73 -6.70
C ASN A 98 1.57 -4.38 -5.43
N GLY A 99 2.10 -5.60 -5.54
CA GLY A 99 2.80 -6.29 -4.45
C GLY A 99 1.91 -7.01 -3.43
N VAL A 100 0.59 -6.78 -3.44
CA VAL A 100 -0.40 -7.42 -2.55
C VAL A 100 -0.80 -8.83 -3.01
N ALA A 101 0.14 -9.56 -3.61
CA ALA A 101 -0.06 -10.89 -4.18
C ALA A 101 -0.59 -11.92 -3.16
N GLU A 102 -0.33 -11.70 -1.87
CA GLU A 102 -0.75 -12.55 -0.76
C GLU A 102 -2.24 -12.42 -0.42
N GLU A 103 -2.90 -11.33 -0.85
CA GLU A 103 -4.34 -11.10 -0.68
C GLU A 103 -5.17 -11.83 -1.75
N LEU A 104 -4.52 -12.27 -2.84
CA LEU A 104 -5.15 -12.94 -3.98
C LEU A 104 -5.97 -14.17 -3.57
N GLU A 105 -5.48 -14.91 -2.58
CA GLU A 105 -6.13 -16.10 -2.05
C GLU A 105 -7.50 -15.76 -1.42
N ALA A 106 -7.53 -14.74 -0.55
CA ALA A 106 -8.76 -14.30 0.10
C ALA A 106 -9.74 -13.71 -0.93
N CYS A 107 -9.24 -12.98 -1.95
CA CYS A 107 -10.08 -12.53 -3.06
C CYS A 107 -10.71 -13.69 -3.83
N ILE A 108 -9.94 -14.75 -4.11
CA ILE A 108 -10.43 -15.95 -4.80
C ILE A 108 -11.45 -16.71 -3.95
N ALA A 109 -11.27 -16.78 -2.62
CA ALA A 109 -12.24 -17.40 -1.73
C ALA A 109 -13.60 -16.68 -1.77
N VAL A 110 -13.61 -15.34 -1.66
CA VAL A 110 -14.83 -14.53 -1.78
C VAL A 110 -15.46 -14.69 -3.16
N TYR A 111 -14.66 -14.59 -4.22
CA TYR A 111 -15.13 -14.74 -5.58
C TYR A 111 -15.77 -16.13 -5.81
N THR A 112 -15.19 -17.18 -5.22
CA THR A 112 -15.71 -18.54 -5.30
C THR A 112 -17.08 -18.66 -4.63
N ALA A 113 -17.28 -18.00 -3.49
CA ALA A 113 -18.58 -17.99 -2.81
C ALA A 113 -19.68 -17.34 -3.67
N MET A 114 -19.34 -16.29 -4.42
CA MET A 114 -20.29 -15.57 -5.26
C MET A 114 -20.51 -16.22 -6.64
N TYR A 115 -19.45 -16.71 -7.27
CA TYR A 115 -19.43 -17.22 -8.65
C TYR A 115 -18.76 -18.60 -8.77
N PRO A 116 -19.26 -19.64 -8.08
CA PRO A 116 -18.57 -20.93 -7.97
C PRO A 116 -18.42 -21.65 -9.31
N ASN A 117 -19.35 -21.42 -10.24
CA ASN A 117 -19.33 -22.01 -11.59
C ASN A 117 -18.34 -21.34 -12.56
N SER A 118 -17.78 -20.19 -12.20
CA SER A 118 -16.92 -19.38 -13.07
C SER A 118 -15.46 -19.36 -12.62
N LEU A 119 -15.15 -19.97 -11.47
CA LEU A 119 -13.82 -19.98 -10.87
C LEU A 119 -12.75 -20.54 -11.82
N ASP A 120 -13.01 -21.71 -12.43
CA ASP A 120 -12.06 -22.36 -13.33
C ASP A 120 -11.71 -21.50 -14.55
N TYR A 121 -12.64 -20.64 -15.00
CA TYR A 121 -12.38 -19.74 -16.12
C TYR A 121 -11.37 -18.65 -15.73
N VAL A 122 -11.56 -18.04 -14.55
CA VAL A 122 -10.68 -17.00 -14.03
C VAL A 122 -9.29 -17.57 -13.72
N LEU A 123 -9.23 -18.71 -13.02
CA LEU A 123 -7.98 -19.32 -12.58
C LEU A 123 -7.08 -19.82 -13.72
N LYS A 124 -7.62 -20.09 -14.91
CA LYS A 124 -6.80 -20.41 -16.10
C LYS A 124 -5.80 -19.31 -16.45
N THR A 125 -6.10 -18.06 -16.09
CA THR A 125 -5.21 -16.92 -16.34
C THR A 125 -4.17 -16.71 -15.23
N ALA A 126 -4.32 -17.39 -14.08
CA ALA A 126 -3.44 -17.19 -12.92
C ALA A 126 -1.97 -17.55 -13.19
N PRO A 127 -1.62 -18.69 -13.81
CA PRO A 127 -0.21 -19.06 -14.01
C PRO A 127 0.55 -18.01 -14.82
N ALA A 128 -0.01 -17.52 -15.93
CA ALA A 128 0.62 -16.48 -16.75
C ALA A 128 0.83 -15.16 -15.98
N LYS A 129 -0.13 -14.77 -15.13
CA LYS A 129 0.00 -13.56 -14.30
C LYS A 129 1.07 -13.73 -13.22
N VAL A 130 1.14 -14.91 -12.59
CA VAL A 130 2.18 -15.23 -11.61
C VAL A 130 3.55 -15.28 -12.27
N HIS A 131 3.68 -15.85 -13.47
CA HIS A 131 4.93 -15.82 -14.23
C HIS A 131 5.38 -14.39 -14.52
N ASN A 132 4.46 -13.53 -14.98
CA ASN A 132 4.75 -12.12 -15.22
C ASN A 132 5.15 -11.38 -13.93
N TYR A 133 4.46 -11.66 -12.81
CA TYR A 133 4.85 -11.18 -11.50
C TYR A 133 6.29 -11.56 -11.16
N LEU A 134 6.65 -12.85 -11.26
CA LEU A 134 8.01 -13.32 -10.99
C LEU A 134 9.04 -12.63 -11.92
N CYS A 135 8.69 -12.40 -13.19
CA CYS A 135 9.54 -11.67 -14.14
C CYS A 135 9.69 -10.17 -13.85
N ILE A 136 8.75 -9.56 -13.11
CA ILE A 136 8.90 -8.16 -12.65
C ILE A 136 9.95 -8.07 -11.55
N TYR A 137 10.00 -9.09 -10.68
CA TYR A 137 10.83 -9.10 -9.47
C TYR A 137 12.10 -9.96 -9.59
N SER A 138 12.34 -10.61 -10.73
CA SER A 138 13.55 -11.38 -11.02
C SER A 138 13.95 -11.26 -12.50
N ASN A 139 15.15 -11.72 -12.84
CA ASN A 139 15.59 -11.85 -14.21
C ASN A 139 14.67 -12.80 -14.99
N SER A 140 14.04 -12.29 -16.05
CA SER A 140 13.08 -13.06 -16.84
C SER A 140 13.69 -14.34 -17.44
N ALA A 141 14.99 -14.36 -17.75
CA ALA A 141 15.66 -15.56 -18.26
C ALA A 141 15.75 -16.67 -17.21
N ASP A 142 15.99 -16.30 -15.95
CA ASP A 142 16.06 -17.26 -14.83
C ASP A 142 14.66 -17.78 -14.47
N VAL A 143 13.63 -16.93 -14.54
CA VAL A 143 12.24 -17.34 -14.36
C VAL A 143 11.80 -18.31 -15.46
N ILE A 144 12.12 -18.04 -16.72
CA ILE A 144 11.82 -18.95 -17.84
C ILE A 144 12.52 -20.30 -17.64
N LYS A 145 13.81 -20.29 -17.32
CA LYS A 145 14.58 -21.51 -17.06
C LYS A 145 14.02 -22.32 -15.88
N TRP A 146 13.61 -21.64 -14.81
CA TRP A 146 12.94 -22.29 -13.68
C TRP A 146 11.59 -22.90 -14.10
N ALA A 147 10.77 -22.16 -14.84
CA ALA A 147 9.45 -22.62 -15.30
C ALA A 147 9.55 -23.83 -16.23
N GLU A 148 10.57 -23.91 -17.08
CA GLU A 148 10.90 -25.06 -17.92
C GLU A 148 11.40 -26.27 -17.08
N GLY A 149 12.09 -25.99 -15.97
CA GLY A 149 12.66 -26.99 -15.07
C GLY A 149 11.70 -27.56 -14.03
N GLU A 150 10.50 -26.98 -13.85
CA GLU A 150 9.52 -27.35 -12.81
C GLU A 150 8.18 -27.83 -13.41
N PRO A 151 8.08 -29.07 -13.92
CA PRO A 151 6.86 -29.57 -14.54
C PRO A 151 5.66 -29.51 -13.59
N GLY A 152 4.57 -28.89 -14.03
CA GLY A 152 3.30 -28.84 -13.27
C GLY A 152 3.14 -27.64 -12.34
N TRP A 153 4.10 -26.70 -12.32
CA TRP A 153 4.00 -25.46 -11.52
C TRP A 153 2.69 -24.69 -11.80
N GLU A 154 2.23 -24.64 -13.04
CA GLU A 154 0.97 -23.98 -13.43
C GLU A 154 -0.26 -24.59 -12.72
N SER A 155 -0.28 -25.92 -12.63
CA SER A 155 -1.35 -26.65 -11.95
C SER A 155 -1.26 -26.47 -10.44
N ALA A 156 -0.05 -26.37 -9.89
CA ALA A 156 0.17 -26.07 -8.48
C ALA A 156 -0.36 -24.68 -8.10
N VAL A 157 -0.14 -23.65 -8.93
CA VAL A 157 -0.71 -22.29 -8.72
C VAL A 157 -2.24 -22.33 -8.62
N ILE A 158 -2.89 -23.02 -9.56
CA ILE A 158 -4.36 -23.12 -9.57
C ILE A 158 -4.85 -23.88 -8.34
N ALA A 159 -4.19 -24.99 -7.98
CA ALA A 159 -4.56 -25.80 -6.83
C ALA A 159 -4.39 -25.03 -5.52
N SER A 160 -3.30 -24.28 -5.35
CA SER A 160 -3.04 -23.50 -4.14
C SER A 160 -4.03 -22.36 -3.96
N LEU A 161 -4.45 -21.69 -5.05
CA LEU A 161 -5.48 -20.65 -4.99
C LEU A 161 -6.84 -21.20 -4.58
N LYS A 162 -7.17 -22.44 -4.98
CA LYS A 162 -8.41 -23.11 -4.55
C LYS A 162 -8.36 -23.58 -3.11
N ASN A 163 -7.19 -24.02 -2.65
CA ASN A 163 -7.02 -24.68 -1.35
C ASN A 163 -6.63 -23.71 -0.23
N GLY A 164 -6.42 -22.43 -0.52
CA GLY A 164 -6.00 -21.49 0.50
C GLY A 164 -4.53 -21.63 0.91
N THR A 165 -3.65 -21.96 -0.05
CA THR A 165 -2.20 -22.17 0.22
C THR A 165 -1.31 -21.41 -0.76
N PHE A 166 -1.86 -20.41 -1.46
CA PHE A 166 -1.14 -19.71 -2.52
C PHE A 166 0.00 -18.87 -1.98
N ARG A 167 -0.18 -18.24 -0.80
CA ARG A 167 0.87 -17.44 -0.16
C ARG A 167 2.17 -18.23 0.01
N GLU A 168 2.07 -19.44 0.56
CA GLU A 168 3.23 -20.30 0.80
C GLU A 168 3.86 -20.80 -0.51
N LEU A 169 3.03 -21.17 -1.49
CA LEU A 169 3.54 -21.55 -2.81
C LEU A 169 4.27 -20.39 -3.49
N LEU A 170 3.69 -19.19 -3.46
CA LEU A 170 4.27 -18.00 -4.05
C LEU A 170 5.61 -17.67 -3.39
N ARG A 171 5.71 -17.75 -2.05
CA ARG A 171 6.97 -17.59 -1.32
C ARG A 171 8.05 -18.55 -1.82
N ARG A 172 7.71 -19.83 -1.97
CA ARG A 172 8.63 -20.87 -2.50
C ARG A 172 9.05 -20.59 -3.94
N MET A 173 8.11 -20.21 -4.81
CA MET A 173 8.39 -19.82 -6.19
C MET A 173 9.30 -18.61 -6.25
N ARG A 174 9.06 -17.62 -5.38
CA ARG A 174 9.90 -16.43 -5.36
C ARG A 174 11.33 -16.73 -4.91
N TYR A 175 11.50 -17.62 -3.93
CA TYR A 175 12.80 -18.11 -3.53
C TYR A 175 13.52 -18.85 -4.67
N ALA A 176 12.83 -19.80 -5.32
CA ALA A 176 13.40 -20.61 -6.40
C ALA A 176 13.79 -19.79 -7.64
N THR A 177 13.00 -18.77 -7.96
CA THR A 177 13.26 -17.85 -9.09
C THR A 177 14.18 -16.71 -8.74
N GLN A 178 14.71 -16.64 -7.51
CA GLN A 178 15.49 -15.50 -7.05
C GLN A 178 14.71 -14.16 -7.08
N SER A 179 13.37 -14.17 -7.10
CA SER A 179 12.55 -12.94 -6.92
C SER A 179 12.29 -12.59 -5.45
N MET A 180 12.76 -13.44 -4.54
CA MET A 180 13.08 -13.11 -3.14
C MET A 180 14.60 -13.01 -2.99
N THR A 181 15.35 -12.54 -3.99
CA THR A 181 16.69 -12.06 -3.72
C THR A 181 16.62 -10.77 -2.93
N LEU A 182 17.64 -10.59 -2.09
CA LEU A 182 18.07 -9.32 -1.54
C LEU A 182 17.70 -8.16 -2.48
N ASN A 183 16.89 -7.22 -1.99
CA ASN A 183 16.66 -5.96 -2.67
C ASN A 183 17.98 -5.16 -2.63
N LEU A 184 18.88 -5.48 -3.56
CA LEU A 184 20.21 -4.89 -3.68
C LEU A 184 20.15 -3.36 -3.78
N PRO A 185 19.21 -2.76 -4.53
CA PRO A 185 19.02 -1.31 -4.49
C PRO A 185 18.73 -0.75 -3.09
N VAL A 186 17.80 -1.34 -2.33
CA VAL A 186 17.47 -0.90 -0.96
C VAL A 186 18.64 -1.15 -0.01
N MET A 187 19.37 -2.26 -0.17
CA MET A 187 20.57 -2.52 0.64
C MET A 187 21.65 -1.45 0.39
N LYS A 188 21.93 -1.12 -0.88
CA LYS A 188 22.87 -0.06 -1.25
C LYS A 188 22.40 1.32 -0.77
N LEU A 189 21.09 1.56 -0.80
CA LEU A 189 20.50 2.75 -0.18
C LEU A 189 20.82 2.79 1.32
N PHE A 190 20.61 1.68 2.04
CA PHE A 190 20.80 1.64 3.48
C PHE A 190 22.29 1.80 3.85
N GLU A 191 23.20 1.17 3.10
CA GLU A 191 24.64 1.43 3.15
C GLU A 191 24.97 2.91 3.01
N ARG A 192 24.49 3.53 1.92
CA ARG A 192 24.71 4.96 1.64
C ARG A 192 24.16 5.84 2.74
N MET A 193 22.96 5.57 3.24
CA MET A 193 22.38 6.38 4.31
C MET A 193 23.16 6.27 5.62
N ILE A 194 23.62 5.08 6.00
CA ILE A 194 24.48 4.90 7.18
C ILE A 194 25.72 5.79 7.07
N ASP A 195 26.32 5.86 5.89
CA ASP A 195 27.56 6.61 5.67
C ASP A 195 27.32 8.13 5.53
N GLU A 196 26.31 8.54 4.78
CA GLU A 196 26.04 9.94 4.41
C GLU A 196 25.29 10.75 5.48
N VAL A 197 24.42 10.12 6.29
CA VAL A 197 23.63 10.86 7.29
C VAL A 197 24.53 11.34 8.43
N SER A 198 24.54 12.65 8.64
CA SER A 198 25.35 13.31 9.66
C SER A 198 24.69 13.25 11.05
N GLY A 199 25.46 13.48 12.12
CA GLY A 199 24.92 13.52 13.50
C GLY A 199 24.63 12.16 14.15
N ILE A 200 24.94 11.05 13.48
CA ILE A 200 24.88 9.70 14.06
C ILE A 200 26.15 9.43 14.85
N ASN A 201 26.02 9.10 16.14
CA ASN A 201 27.16 8.72 16.98
C ASN A 201 27.72 7.33 16.61
N GLU A 202 28.95 7.04 17.03
CA GLU A 202 29.67 5.82 16.64
C GLU A 202 28.98 4.52 17.11
N ALA A 203 28.39 4.53 18.30
CA ALA A 203 27.66 3.38 18.84
C ALA A 203 26.41 3.06 18.00
N SER A 204 25.62 4.08 17.65
CA SER A 204 24.46 3.96 16.76
C SER A 204 24.88 3.52 15.37
N ARG A 205 25.97 4.07 14.81
CA ARG A 205 26.51 3.65 13.51
C ARG A 205 26.94 2.18 13.51
N THR A 206 27.55 1.71 14.60
CA THR A 206 27.93 0.30 14.77
C THR A 206 26.70 -0.60 14.82
N GLY A 207 25.66 -0.19 15.58
CA GLY A 207 24.38 -0.89 15.63
C GLY A 207 23.69 -0.99 14.26
N LEU A 208 23.64 0.11 13.51
CA LEU A 208 23.06 0.13 12.16
C LEU A 208 23.83 -0.77 11.19
N LYS A 209 25.17 -0.81 11.27
CA LYS A 209 25.98 -1.74 10.48
C LYS A 209 25.73 -3.21 10.83
N ALA A 210 25.46 -3.50 12.10
CA ALA A 210 25.05 -4.84 12.52
C ALA A 210 23.66 -5.21 11.98
N THR A 211 22.71 -4.27 11.98
CA THR A 211 21.39 -4.46 11.33
C THR A 211 21.55 -4.68 9.83
N LEU A 212 22.41 -3.90 9.15
CA LEU A 212 22.69 -4.06 7.73
C LEU A 212 23.25 -5.46 7.40
N ALA A 213 24.08 -6.03 8.27
CA ALA A 213 24.60 -7.39 8.09
C ALA A 213 23.48 -8.46 8.10
N GLN A 214 22.37 -8.19 8.79
CA GLN A 214 21.18 -9.04 8.85
C GLN A 214 20.10 -8.63 7.83
N ALA A 215 20.24 -7.45 7.23
CA ALA A 215 19.27 -6.90 6.28
C ALA A 215 18.97 -7.84 5.11
N PRO A 216 19.88 -8.70 4.60
CA PRO A 216 19.49 -9.63 3.55
C PRO A 216 18.37 -10.58 3.90
N GLU A 217 18.24 -11.00 5.15
CA GLU A 217 17.13 -11.84 5.60
C GLU A 217 15.81 -11.05 5.61
N ALA A 218 15.85 -9.79 6.02
CA ALA A 218 14.68 -8.89 6.04
C ALA A 218 14.26 -8.40 4.65
N LEU A 219 15.21 -8.04 3.79
CA LEU A 219 14.97 -7.42 2.49
C LEU A 219 14.42 -8.41 1.45
N CYS A 220 14.44 -9.70 1.76
CA CYS A 220 13.73 -10.73 1.00
C CYS A 220 12.25 -10.84 1.40
N LEU A 221 11.84 -10.23 2.51
CA LEU A 221 10.49 -10.25 3.06
C LEU A 221 9.73 -8.97 2.73
N SER A 222 8.41 -8.99 2.92
CA SER A 222 7.61 -7.78 2.97
C SER A 222 7.99 -6.97 4.22
N PRO A 223 8.06 -5.62 4.16
CA PRO A 223 8.24 -4.79 5.35
C PRO A 223 7.08 -4.92 6.35
N ARG A 224 5.94 -5.51 5.95
CA ARG A 224 4.80 -5.80 6.83
C ARG A 224 5.06 -6.99 7.76
N GLU A 225 6.01 -7.85 7.43
CA GLU A 225 6.31 -9.03 8.23
C GLU A 225 6.72 -8.64 9.65
N TRP A 226 6.05 -9.25 10.63
CA TRP A 226 6.30 -9.00 12.04
C TRP A 226 7.32 -10.01 12.58
N CYS A 227 8.56 -9.87 12.12
CA CYS A 227 9.71 -10.64 12.60
C CYS A 227 10.84 -9.71 13.04
N LEU A 228 11.80 -10.26 13.78
CA LEU A 228 12.90 -9.48 14.36
C LEU A 228 13.69 -8.72 13.30
N GLU A 229 14.00 -9.37 12.19
CA GLU A 229 14.83 -8.85 11.10
C GLU A 229 14.12 -7.69 10.39
N ALA A 230 12.83 -7.84 10.07
CA ALA A 230 12.02 -6.81 9.44
C ALA A 230 11.75 -5.63 10.39
N ASN A 231 11.50 -5.90 11.68
CA ASN A 231 11.32 -4.86 12.71
C ASN A 231 12.58 -4.02 12.87
N ASN A 232 13.75 -4.67 13.00
CA ASN A 232 15.05 -3.98 13.12
C ASN A 232 15.36 -3.14 11.88
N THR A 233 15.06 -3.66 10.68
CA THR A 233 15.29 -2.94 9.42
C THR A 233 14.39 -1.71 9.31
N ARG A 234 13.10 -1.84 9.67
CA ARG A 234 12.16 -0.69 9.72
C ARG A 234 12.63 0.36 10.70
N GLU A 235 13.04 -0.05 11.89
CA GLU A 235 13.54 0.86 12.93
C GLU A 235 14.78 1.63 12.47
N ALA A 236 15.73 0.92 11.86
CA ALA A 236 16.96 1.52 11.39
C ALA A 236 16.73 2.54 10.25
N ILE A 237 15.88 2.22 9.29
CA ILE A 237 15.52 3.15 8.20
C ILE A 237 14.83 4.39 8.79
N LEU A 238 13.85 4.23 9.68
CA LEU A 238 13.16 5.36 10.27
C LEU A 238 14.09 6.21 11.14
N TYR A 239 15.02 5.60 11.88
CA TYR A 239 16.05 6.32 12.63
C TYR A 239 16.93 7.19 11.74
N LEU A 240 17.39 6.66 10.60
CA LEU A 240 18.20 7.41 9.64
C LEU A 240 17.43 8.57 9.03
N LEU A 241 16.19 8.32 8.59
CA LEU A 241 15.32 9.35 8.01
C LEU A 241 14.98 10.45 9.00
N LEU A 242 14.67 10.09 10.25
CA LEU A 242 14.40 11.05 11.31
C LEU A 242 15.64 11.86 11.68
N THR A 243 16.83 11.24 11.65
CA THR A 243 18.10 11.96 11.86
C THR A 243 18.34 12.97 10.75
N GLU A 244 18.16 12.58 9.48
CA GLU A 244 18.28 13.47 8.33
C GLU A 244 17.26 14.62 8.39
N ALA A 245 15.99 14.33 8.66
CA ALA A 245 14.94 15.33 8.79
C ALA A 245 15.24 16.33 9.92
N GLN A 246 15.79 15.85 11.05
CA GLN A 246 16.22 16.72 12.14
C GLN A 246 17.44 17.59 11.79
N ASN A 247 18.35 17.10 10.96
CA ASN A 247 19.50 17.89 10.53
C ASN A 247 19.09 19.02 9.58
N ARG A 248 18.06 18.80 8.75
CA ARG A 248 17.53 19.80 7.82
C ARG A 248 16.60 20.79 8.49
N PHE A 249 15.60 20.29 9.22
CA PHE A 249 14.49 21.09 9.72
C PHE A 249 14.58 21.42 11.21
N GLY A 250 15.68 21.05 11.87
CA GLY A 250 15.91 21.29 13.30
C GLY A 250 15.64 20.07 14.19
N LYS A 251 16.21 20.06 15.39
CA LYS A 251 16.02 18.94 16.34
C LYS A 251 14.58 18.87 16.84
N MET A 252 14.16 17.68 17.25
CA MET A 252 12.94 17.52 18.02
C MET A 252 13.12 18.14 19.42
N THR A 253 12.02 18.53 20.06
CA THR A 253 12.03 18.95 21.46
C THR A 253 12.18 17.73 22.39
N ASP A 254 13.01 17.85 23.42
CA ASP A 254 13.47 16.73 24.28
C ASP A 254 12.37 16.03 25.10
N GLU A 255 11.13 16.51 25.08
CA GLU A 255 10.03 16.01 25.92
C GLU A 255 9.21 14.86 25.29
N VAL A 256 9.43 14.51 24.00
CA VAL A 256 8.57 13.55 23.29
C VAL A 256 9.26 12.20 23.06
N ARG A 257 8.66 11.11 23.54
CA ARG A 257 9.19 9.74 23.36
C ARG A 257 8.59 9.10 22.12
N ILE A 258 9.39 8.94 21.07
CA ILE A 258 8.94 8.34 19.81
C ILE A 258 9.40 6.89 19.67
N CYS A 259 8.45 6.01 19.33
CA CYS A 259 8.75 4.67 18.87
C CYS A 259 9.25 4.73 17.42
N ARG A 260 10.50 4.29 17.20
CA ARG A 260 11.14 4.30 15.87
C ARG A 260 10.80 3.07 15.04
N GLN A 261 10.08 2.11 15.58
CA GLN A 261 9.55 1.00 14.82
C GLN A 261 8.25 1.44 14.14
N ALA A 262 8.24 1.51 12.81
CA ALA A 262 7.01 1.79 12.06
C ALA A 262 6.06 0.59 12.12
N PHE A 263 4.77 0.84 12.30
CA PHE A 263 3.71 -0.16 12.40
C PHE A 263 2.89 -0.24 11.11
N TYR A 264 2.16 -1.35 10.95
CA TYR A 264 1.12 -1.50 9.95
C TYR A 264 -0.18 -1.83 10.67
N ASP A 265 -1.24 -1.07 10.38
CA ASP A 265 -2.57 -1.31 10.98
C ASP A 265 -3.67 -1.16 9.93
N HIS A 266 -4.28 -2.29 9.61
CA HIS A 266 -5.40 -2.38 8.68
C HIS A 266 -6.66 -1.65 9.19
N ASN A 267 -6.86 -1.58 10.50
CA ASN A 267 -8.05 -0.93 11.08
C ASN A 267 -8.06 0.58 10.86
N ARG A 268 -6.89 1.22 10.79
CA ARG A 268 -6.77 2.65 10.48
C ARG A 268 -7.26 2.97 9.08
N GLU A 269 -6.79 2.22 8.09
CA GLU A 269 -7.23 2.43 6.71
C GLU A 269 -8.73 2.15 6.58
N ARG A 270 -9.25 1.11 7.24
CA ARG A 270 -10.69 0.82 7.30
C ARG A 270 -11.51 1.95 7.93
N ALA A 271 -10.93 2.70 8.86
CA ALA A 271 -11.56 3.87 9.47
C ALA A 271 -11.48 5.14 8.59
N GLY A 272 -10.95 5.04 7.36
CA GLY A 272 -10.77 6.17 6.45
C GLY A 272 -9.63 7.11 6.88
N MET A 273 -8.74 6.67 7.76
CA MET A 273 -7.57 7.46 8.17
C MET A 273 -6.55 7.52 7.02
N PRO A 274 -5.72 8.58 6.94
CA PRO A 274 -4.61 8.64 6.00
C PRO A 274 -3.72 7.39 6.11
N SER A 275 -3.29 6.86 4.96
CA SER A 275 -2.50 5.62 4.91
C SER A 275 -1.24 5.71 5.75
N THR A 276 -0.54 6.84 5.76
CA THR A 276 0.61 7.07 6.64
C THR A 276 0.28 8.17 7.64
N GLY A 277 0.52 7.93 8.93
CA GLY A 277 0.23 8.91 9.96
C GLY A 277 0.72 8.55 11.35
N ILE A 278 0.66 9.54 12.24
CA ILE A 278 1.07 9.40 13.64
C ILE A 278 0.01 8.61 14.41
N ILE A 279 0.46 7.74 15.30
CA ILE A 279 -0.37 6.96 16.23
C ILE A 279 0.05 7.20 17.67
N THR A 280 -0.88 6.99 18.58
CA THR A 280 -0.65 6.87 20.02
C THR A 280 -0.95 5.44 20.47
N PHE A 281 -0.45 5.05 21.64
CA PHE A 281 -0.60 3.71 22.17
C PHE A 281 -1.68 3.66 23.26
N ALA A 282 -2.47 2.58 23.26
CA ALA A 282 -3.49 2.37 24.28
C ALA A 282 -2.86 2.26 25.68
N ALA A 283 -3.50 2.90 26.67
CA ALA A 283 -3.01 2.91 28.04
C ALA A 283 -2.90 1.48 28.62
N GLY A 284 -1.80 1.21 29.33
CA GLY A 284 -1.52 -0.10 29.92
C GLY A 284 -0.87 -1.11 28.98
N THR A 285 -0.45 -0.67 27.78
CA THR A 285 0.42 -1.45 26.89
C THR A 285 1.89 -1.14 27.16
N GLU A 286 2.78 -2.10 26.91
CA GLU A 286 4.24 -1.90 27.03
C GLU A 286 4.72 -0.70 26.20
N TYR A 287 4.12 -0.49 25.02
CA TYR A 287 4.45 0.67 24.18
C TYR A 287 4.04 2.00 24.83
N SER A 288 2.87 2.08 25.46
CA SER A 288 2.41 3.31 26.14
C SER A 288 3.27 3.70 27.35
N GLU A 289 3.97 2.74 27.96
CA GLU A 289 4.90 3.02 29.07
C GLU A 289 6.21 3.66 28.56
N LYS A 290 6.63 3.30 27.34
CA LYS A 290 7.94 3.67 26.78
C LYS A 290 7.86 4.83 25.79
N TYR A 291 6.75 4.96 25.08
CA TYR A 291 6.59 5.85 23.95
C TYR A 291 5.23 6.55 23.99
N ASP A 292 5.23 7.82 23.56
CA ASP A 292 4.02 8.64 23.45
C ASP A 292 3.43 8.52 22.03
N PHE A 293 4.31 8.44 21.01
CA PHE A 293 3.93 8.40 19.61
C PHE A 293 4.68 7.35 18.80
N GLY A 294 4.07 6.90 17.71
CA GLY A 294 4.71 6.07 16.69
C GLY A 294 4.23 6.45 15.30
N LEU A 295 4.82 5.81 14.29
CA LEU A 295 4.39 5.93 12.90
C LEU A 295 3.62 4.68 12.48
N CYS A 296 2.45 4.86 11.89
CA CYS A 296 1.75 3.79 11.19
C CYS A 296 1.80 4.05 9.69
N ILE A 297 2.18 3.04 8.93
CA ILE A 297 2.19 3.02 7.46
C ILE A 297 1.07 2.12 6.99
N GLY A 298 0.46 2.53 5.89
CA GLY A 298 -0.74 1.93 5.35
C GLY A 298 -0.49 0.47 4.97
N TRP A 299 -1.47 -0.38 5.24
CA TRP A 299 -1.38 -1.79 4.89
C TRP A 299 -1.21 -1.99 3.39
N ARG A 300 -1.56 -1.03 2.52
CA ARG A 300 -1.33 -1.19 1.07
C ARG A 300 0.14 -1.13 0.61
N TYR A 301 1.08 -0.72 1.45
CA TYR A 301 2.50 -0.59 1.09
C TYR A 301 3.29 -1.86 1.49
N ASP A 302 3.72 -2.69 0.53
CA ASP A 302 4.43 -4.00 0.77
C ASP A 302 5.83 -4.10 0.15
N SER A 303 6.29 -3.07 -0.55
CA SER A 303 7.68 -3.04 -1.00
C SER A 303 8.52 -2.19 -0.06
N TRP A 304 9.81 -2.51 0.04
CA TRP A 304 10.75 -1.72 0.83
C TRP A 304 10.92 -0.30 0.26
N GLU A 305 10.75 -0.10 -1.05
CA GLU A 305 10.73 1.22 -1.68
C GLU A 305 9.49 2.03 -1.29
N GLN A 306 8.30 1.42 -1.28
CA GLN A 306 7.08 2.08 -0.79
C GLN A 306 7.22 2.39 0.70
N PHE A 307 7.69 1.44 1.51
CA PHE A 307 7.97 1.67 2.92
C PHE A 307 8.94 2.85 3.11
N PHE A 308 10.05 2.88 2.37
CA PHE A 308 11.02 3.96 2.44
C PHE A 308 10.37 5.32 2.14
N TYR A 309 9.60 5.41 1.05
CA TYR A 309 8.94 6.65 0.66
C TYR A 309 7.93 7.12 1.72
N GLN A 310 7.11 6.21 2.24
CA GLN A 310 6.13 6.53 3.29
C GLN A 310 6.81 6.84 4.64
N ALA A 311 7.92 6.19 4.95
CA ALA A 311 8.74 6.50 6.12
C ALA A 311 9.41 7.88 6.01
N CYS A 312 9.78 8.33 4.81
CA CYS A 312 10.28 9.70 4.61
C CYS A 312 9.20 10.72 4.95
N PHE A 313 8.01 10.55 4.39
CA PHE A 313 6.84 11.38 4.71
C PHE A 313 6.57 11.38 6.23
N GLY A 314 6.52 10.20 6.83
CA GLY A 314 6.31 10.02 8.28
C GLY A 314 7.40 10.62 9.16
N ALA A 315 8.66 10.63 8.72
CA ALA A 315 9.76 11.20 9.49
C ALA A 315 9.59 12.71 9.73
N VAL A 316 9.02 13.44 8.76
CA VAL A 316 8.67 14.86 8.94
C VAL A 316 7.53 15.02 9.94
N LEU A 317 6.49 14.19 9.87
CA LEU A 317 5.37 14.24 10.84
C LEU A 317 5.83 13.95 12.28
N LEU A 318 6.83 13.07 12.44
CA LEU A 318 7.43 12.74 13.74
C LEU A 318 8.30 13.86 14.32
N LEU A 319 8.64 14.90 13.55
CA LEU A 319 9.40 16.03 14.08
C LEU A 319 8.61 16.83 15.13
N ASN A 320 7.29 16.85 15.03
CA ASN A 320 6.37 17.45 16.00
C ASN A 320 5.05 16.65 16.03
N PRO A 321 5.06 15.43 16.60
CA PRO A 321 3.96 14.51 16.44
C PRO A 321 2.70 15.02 17.15
N LYS A 322 1.54 14.87 16.49
CA LYS A 322 0.22 15.18 17.01
C LYS A 322 -0.72 13.99 16.73
N ALA A 323 -1.56 13.66 17.71
CA ALA A 323 -2.50 12.54 17.59
C ALA A 323 -3.73 12.87 16.72
N GLU A 324 -4.10 14.15 16.64
CA GLU A 324 -5.24 14.62 15.86
C GLU A 324 -4.83 15.01 14.43
N PRO A 325 -5.71 14.79 13.44
CA PRO A 325 -5.39 14.88 12.02
C PRO A 325 -5.29 16.31 11.45
N VAL A 326 -5.37 17.35 12.29
CA VAL A 326 -5.26 18.73 11.80
C VAL A 326 -3.80 18.99 11.42
N THR A 327 -3.54 18.86 10.11
CA THR A 327 -2.28 19.15 9.46
C THR A 327 -2.49 20.37 8.55
N THR A 328 -1.49 21.22 8.44
CA THR A 328 -1.51 22.35 7.52
C THR A 328 -1.03 21.92 6.14
N GLY A 329 -1.36 22.69 5.11
CA GLY A 329 -0.77 22.51 3.78
C GLY A 329 0.76 22.51 3.81
N LEU A 330 1.37 23.30 4.70
CA LEU A 330 2.82 23.34 4.92
C LEU A 330 3.38 22.00 5.42
N GLU A 331 2.76 21.38 6.42
CA GLU A 331 3.27 20.11 6.97
C GLU A 331 3.21 18.99 5.94
N ILE A 332 2.09 18.88 5.22
CA ILE A 332 1.93 17.90 4.15
C ILE A 332 2.89 18.17 2.99
N GLY A 333 3.00 19.44 2.56
CA GLY A 333 3.90 19.84 1.49
C GLY A 333 5.36 19.57 1.82
N VAL A 334 5.83 19.89 3.03
CA VAL A 334 7.21 19.63 3.47
C VAL A 334 7.47 18.13 3.62
N ALA A 335 6.50 17.35 4.11
CA ALA A 335 6.62 15.91 4.21
C ALA A 335 6.79 15.24 2.84
N TYR A 336 5.99 15.64 1.84
CA TYR A 336 6.18 15.15 0.47
C TYR A 336 7.44 15.69 -0.19
N LYS A 337 7.80 16.97 0.03
CA LYS A 337 9.07 17.54 -0.46
C LYS A 337 10.24 16.68 0.00
N PHE A 338 10.31 16.39 1.30
CA PHE A 338 11.35 15.56 1.86
C PHE A 338 11.33 14.14 1.27
N ALA A 339 10.15 13.53 1.11
CA ALA A 339 10.02 12.21 0.49
C ALA A 339 10.51 12.19 -0.97
N GLU A 340 10.17 13.19 -1.79
CA GLU A 340 10.65 13.32 -3.17
C GLU A 340 12.17 13.53 -3.25
N GLU A 341 12.73 14.37 -2.38
CA GLU A 341 14.19 14.58 -2.35
C GLU A 341 14.95 13.33 -1.90
N MET A 342 14.42 12.59 -0.91
CA MET A 342 14.99 11.32 -0.48
C MET A 342 14.88 10.25 -1.57
N LEU A 343 13.77 10.24 -2.29
CA LEU A 343 13.55 9.38 -3.45
C LEU A 343 14.58 9.68 -4.54
N ASP A 344 14.77 10.94 -4.93
CA ASP A 344 15.76 11.33 -5.95
C ASP A 344 17.20 11.03 -5.49
N LYS A 345 17.49 11.22 -4.20
CA LYS A 345 18.83 10.98 -3.65
C LYS A 345 19.20 9.50 -3.57
N TYR A 346 18.27 8.66 -3.11
CA TYR A 346 18.59 7.28 -2.74
C TYR A 346 17.93 6.22 -3.62
N LEU A 347 16.78 6.50 -4.23
CA LEU A 347 16.03 5.57 -5.10
C LEU A 347 15.63 6.23 -6.44
N PRO A 348 16.55 6.86 -7.21
CA PRO A 348 16.20 7.59 -8.44
C PRO A 348 15.60 6.71 -9.55
N TYR A 349 15.74 5.37 -9.43
CA TYR A 349 15.17 4.40 -10.35
C TYR A 349 13.69 4.08 -10.06
N ALA A 350 13.20 4.40 -8.87
CA ALA A 350 11.87 3.99 -8.44
C ALA A 350 10.80 4.86 -9.10
N SER A 351 9.74 4.20 -9.60
CA SER A 351 8.64 4.88 -10.25
C SER A 351 7.75 5.56 -9.22
N ARG A 352 7.63 6.89 -9.29
CA ARG A 352 6.72 7.70 -8.47
C ARG A 352 5.30 7.17 -8.42
N ARG A 353 4.78 6.70 -9.57
CA ARG A 353 3.45 6.07 -9.67
C ARG A 353 3.32 4.81 -8.81
N ARG A 354 4.39 4.01 -8.67
CA ARG A 354 4.37 2.80 -7.82
C ARG A 354 4.44 3.11 -6.32
N LEU A 355 4.90 4.31 -5.97
CA LEU A 355 5.09 4.73 -4.58
C LEU A 355 3.91 5.54 -4.04
N ASP A 356 2.85 5.73 -4.84
CA ASP A 356 1.75 6.66 -4.58
C ASP A 356 2.24 8.10 -4.32
N SER A 357 3.28 8.53 -5.05
CA SER A 357 3.74 9.92 -5.02
C SER A 357 2.68 10.85 -5.64
N PRO A 358 2.37 12.00 -5.01
CA PRO A 358 1.44 12.98 -5.56
C PRO A 358 2.07 13.83 -6.69
N ALA A 359 3.39 13.75 -6.90
CA ALA A 359 4.10 14.60 -7.84
C ALA A 359 3.56 14.47 -9.27
N GLY A 360 3.15 15.60 -9.86
CA GLY A 360 2.66 15.68 -11.24
C GLY A 360 1.23 15.15 -11.44
N THR A 361 0.49 14.89 -10.35
CA THR A 361 -0.92 14.47 -10.43
C THR A 361 -1.89 15.65 -10.59
N GLY A 362 -1.48 16.87 -10.26
CA GLY A 362 -2.31 18.08 -10.30
C GLY A 362 -3.39 18.18 -9.22
N ASN A 363 -3.42 17.25 -8.26
CA ASN A 363 -4.35 17.30 -7.13
C ASN A 363 -3.83 18.22 -6.00
N THR A 364 -4.61 18.38 -4.93
CA THR A 364 -4.24 19.25 -3.79
C THR A 364 -2.89 18.87 -3.19
N TYR A 365 -2.55 17.58 -3.12
CA TYR A 365 -1.27 17.09 -2.62
C TYR A 365 -0.09 17.54 -3.50
N ASP A 366 -0.23 17.51 -4.83
CA ASP A 366 0.76 18.02 -5.78
C ASP A 366 0.95 19.54 -5.63
N LEU A 367 -0.15 20.28 -5.42
CA LEU A 367 -0.10 21.74 -5.25
C LEU A 367 0.66 22.15 -3.99
N VAL A 368 0.41 21.50 -2.85
CA VAL A 368 1.13 21.80 -1.60
C VAL A 368 2.60 21.35 -1.68
N LEU A 369 2.88 20.23 -2.36
CA LEU A 369 4.24 19.80 -2.64
C LEU A 369 4.99 20.85 -3.46
N GLN A 370 4.43 21.28 -4.59
CA GLN A 370 5.05 22.29 -5.46
C GLN A 370 5.32 23.61 -4.71
N ALA A 371 4.36 24.07 -3.91
CA ALA A 371 4.52 25.29 -3.11
C ALA A 371 5.60 25.12 -2.03
N ALA A 372 5.64 23.99 -1.31
CA ALA A 372 6.66 23.74 -0.30
C ALA A 372 8.06 23.54 -0.91
N SER A 373 8.15 22.94 -2.11
CA SER A 373 9.40 22.75 -2.84
C SER A 373 10.14 24.06 -3.15
N GLU A 374 9.43 25.18 -3.27
CA GLU A 374 10.03 26.51 -3.48
C GLU A 374 10.76 27.07 -2.25
N LEU A 375 10.44 26.59 -1.05
CA LEU A 375 11.05 27.05 0.20
C LEU A 375 12.39 26.33 0.44
N PRO A 376 13.53 27.03 0.51
CA PRO A 376 14.81 26.41 0.87
C PRO A 376 14.78 25.77 2.26
N ASP A 377 15.62 24.75 2.48
CA ASP A 377 15.68 24.03 3.77
C ASP A 377 16.01 24.97 4.94
N GLU A 378 16.85 26.00 4.72
CA GLU A 378 17.16 27.00 5.74
C GLU A 378 15.94 27.83 6.13
N VAL A 379 15.06 28.15 5.17
CA VAL A 379 13.80 28.86 5.43
C VAL A 379 12.84 27.94 6.18
N LEU A 380 12.72 26.68 5.77
CA LEU A 380 11.90 25.68 6.47
C LEU A 380 12.36 25.47 7.92
N GLN A 381 13.67 25.44 8.16
CA GLN A 381 14.25 25.36 9.49
C GLN A 381 13.88 26.60 10.34
N GLN A 382 13.99 27.81 9.78
CA GLN A 382 13.60 29.04 10.47
C GLN A 382 12.10 29.08 10.78
N LEU A 383 11.26 28.67 9.82
CA LEU A 383 9.81 28.59 10.01
C LEU A 383 9.46 27.63 11.14
N ARG A 384 10.08 26.44 11.18
CA ARG A 384 9.84 25.48 12.26
C ARG A 384 10.36 25.99 13.62
N ALA A 385 11.47 26.73 13.65
CA ALA A 385 11.95 27.36 14.87
C ALA A 385 11.01 28.47 15.37
N GLU A 386 10.44 29.27 14.47
CA GLU A 386 9.51 30.37 14.80
C GLU A 386 8.15 29.83 15.28
N PHE A 387 7.57 28.87 14.55
CA PHE A 387 6.21 28.37 14.81
C PHE A 387 6.18 27.11 15.69
N GLY A 388 7.34 26.54 16.01
CA GLY A 388 7.51 25.29 16.75
C GLY A 388 7.18 24.01 15.97
N SER A 389 6.38 24.08 14.90
CA SER A 389 5.95 22.96 14.06
C SER A 389 5.41 23.47 12.72
N PHE A 390 5.54 22.67 11.66
CA PHE A 390 4.93 22.97 10.36
C PHE A 390 3.40 22.90 10.41
N GLY A 391 2.83 21.98 11.20
CA GLY A 391 1.39 21.80 11.36
C GLY A 391 0.67 22.84 12.24
N THR A 392 1.32 23.95 12.63
CA THR A 392 0.72 24.99 13.49
C THR A 392 1.17 26.41 13.10
N VAL A 393 1.01 26.78 11.84
CA VAL A 393 1.25 28.16 11.39
C VAL A 393 0.09 29.05 11.84
N ARG A 394 0.15 29.56 13.07
CA ARG A 394 -0.92 30.37 13.70
C ARG A 394 -0.93 31.84 13.26
N ASP A 395 0.11 32.31 12.58
CA ASP A 395 0.24 33.68 12.10
C ASP A 395 0.64 33.69 10.60
N PRO A 396 -0.37 33.70 9.71
CA PRO A 396 -0.14 33.77 8.26
C PRO A 396 0.58 35.06 7.82
N VAL A 397 0.43 36.17 8.55
CA VAL A 397 1.10 37.44 8.21
C VAL A 397 2.60 37.32 8.46
N ARG A 398 2.97 36.73 9.60
CA ARG A 398 4.37 36.44 9.92
C ARG A 398 4.97 35.43 8.94
N PHE A 399 4.22 34.38 8.58
CA PHE A 399 4.64 33.40 7.58
C PHE A 399 4.90 34.05 6.21
N ALA A 400 3.98 34.91 5.75
CA ALA A 400 4.12 35.68 4.51
C ALA A 400 5.39 36.56 4.52
N ALA A 401 5.67 37.21 5.66
CA ALA A 401 6.86 38.03 5.81
C ALA A 401 8.17 37.22 5.72
N MET A 402 8.21 36.02 6.33
CA MET A 402 9.38 35.14 6.30
C MET A 402 9.61 34.48 4.92
N THR A 403 8.55 34.33 4.13
CA THR A 403 8.59 33.70 2.80
C THR A 403 8.50 34.72 1.66
N SER A 404 8.61 36.00 1.99
CA SER A 404 8.52 37.13 1.05
C SER A 404 9.58 37.02 -0.05
N GLY A 405 9.15 37.18 -1.30
CA GLY A 405 10.01 37.05 -2.48
C GLY A 405 10.27 35.61 -2.92
N ILE A 406 9.78 34.62 -2.18
CA ILE A 406 9.82 33.20 -2.56
C ILE A 406 8.43 32.73 -2.98
N LEU A 407 7.44 32.93 -2.11
CA LEU A 407 6.07 32.48 -2.36
C LEU A 407 5.16 33.63 -2.84
N SER A 408 4.21 33.28 -3.71
CA SER A 408 3.07 34.13 -4.02
C SER A 408 2.04 34.11 -2.88
N GLU A 409 1.16 35.11 -2.83
CA GLU A 409 0.09 35.21 -1.84
C GLU A 409 -0.82 33.97 -1.83
N ASP A 410 -1.18 33.45 -3.01
CA ASP A 410 -1.98 32.21 -3.14
C ASP A 410 -1.29 30.99 -2.49
N LYS A 411 0.04 30.88 -2.64
CA LYS A 411 0.80 29.76 -2.05
C LYS A 411 0.95 29.91 -0.56
N VAL A 412 1.11 31.13 -0.07
CA VAL A 412 1.07 31.41 1.37
C VAL A 412 -0.27 30.97 1.95
N HIS A 413 -1.38 31.38 1.34
CA HIS A 413 -2.71 30.98 1.78
C HIS A 413 -2.87 29.45 1.76
N LEU A 414 -2.45 28.80 0.67
CA LEU A 414 -2.49 27.35 0.51
C LEU A 414 -1.72 26.61 1.63
N LEU A 415 -0.50 27.05 1.94
CA LEU A 415 0.35 26.38 2.93
C LEU A 415 -0.08 26.66 4.38
N CYS A 416 -0.66 27.83 4.66
CA CYS A 416 -1.14 28.17 6.00
C CYS A 416 -2.52 27.58 6.34
N SER A 417 -3.30 27.16 5.34
CA SER A 417 -4.64 26.61 5.54
C SER A 417 -4.60 25.19 6.10
N ASP A 418 -5.70 24.80 6.78
CA ASP A 418 -5.95 23.40 7.12
C ASP A 418 -5.97 22.57 5.83
N PHE A 419 -5.28 21.43 5.86
CA PHE A 419 -5.18 20.57 4.70
C PHE A 419 -6.46 19.75 4.52
N ILE A 420 -7.07 19.87 3.33
CA ILE A 420 -8.24 19.09 2.93
C ILE A 420 -7.81 18.23 1.73
N PRO A 421 -7.80 16.89 1.87
CA PRO A 421 -7.41 15.93 0.82
C PRO A 421 -8.09 16.13 -0.53
#